data_AF-A0A3P6PYS2-F1
#
_entry.id   AF-A0A3P6PYS2-F1
#
_cell.length_a   1.000
_cell.length_b   1.000
_cell.length_c   1.000
_cell.angle_alpha   90.00
_cell.angle_beta   90.00
_cell.angle_gamma   90.00
#
_symmetry.space_group_name_H-M   'P 1'
#
loop_
_entity.id
_entity.type
_entity.pdbx_description
1 polymer ?
#
loop_
_entity_poly.entity_id
_entity_poly.type
_entity_poly.pdbx_seq_one_letter_code
_entity_poly.pdbx_strand_id
1 'polypeptide(L)'
;MLRLSRFEICNELHSFDHTIIQLLCNLDSSRCSITLSEYLNEEIDHGDVLECLLDHKDRPEMTPKCRSYVNHFELITLRDFQFDERFAQFCSRDIKKYCMEVSTDKAEIIRCLSTVMFEHKVLGTPDDLEKDCKKHLKTAYLHQEQSIVIFK
;
A
#
# COMPACT_ATOMS: atom_id res chain seq x y z
N MET A 1 24.71 10.00 -10.45
CA MET A 1 23.74 8.97 -10.07
C MET A 1 23.38 9.22 -8.61
N LEU A 2 22.28 9.94 -8.37
CA LEU A 2 21.80 10.19 -7.01
C LEU A 2 21.21 8.87 -6.49
N ARG A 3 21.82 8.30 -5.47
CA ARG A 3 21.27 7.14 -4.76
C ARG A 3 20.33 7.72 -3.72
N LEU A 4 19.07 7.91 -4.10
CA LEU A 4 18.03 8.33 -3.15
C LEU A 4 18.00 7.32 -2.00
N SER A 5 17.99 7.82 -0.77
CA SER A 5 17.83 7.01 0.43
C SER A 5 16.49 6.28 0.37
N ARG A 6 16.36 5.15 1.06
CA ARG A 6 15.08 4.44 1.13
C ARG A 6 13.99 5.31 1.77
N PHE A 7 14.38 6.23 2.66
CA PHE A 7 13.51 7.25 3.22
C PHE A 7 12.98 8.25 2.16
N GLU A 8 13.84 8.72 1.25
CA GLU A 8 13.42 9.58 0.12
C GLU A 8 12.54 8.82 -0.88
N ILE A 9 12.85 7.55 -1.16
CA ILE A 9 12.00 6.68 -1.99
C ILE A 9 10.63 6.44 -1.33
N CYS A 10 10.59 6.24 0.00
CA CYS A 10 9.34 6.18 0.74
C CYS A 10 8.54 7.49 0.60
N ASN A 11 9.17 8.66 0.56
CA ASN A 11 8.47 9.93 0.38
C ASN A 11 8.06 10.21 -1.07
N GLU A 12 8.74 9.64 -2.07
CA GLU A 12 8.38 9.79 -3.48
C GLU A 12 7.30 8.80 -3.95
N LEU A 13 7.24 7.57 -3.41
CA LEU A 13 6.15 6.59 -3.69
C LEU A 13 4.81 6.94 -3.02
N HIS A 14 4.73 8.08 -2.34
CA HIS A 14 3.61 8.52 -1.52
C HIS A 14 2.52 9.30 -2.25
N SER A 15 2.76 9.68 -3.50
CA SER A 15 1.68 10.18 -4.33
C SER A 15 0.80 8.99 -4.73
N PHE A 16 -0.51 9.16 -4.58
CA PHE A 16 -1.52 8.36 -5.27
C PHE A 16 -1.37 8.64 -6.78
N ASP A 17 -0.25 8.20 -7.37
CA ASP A 17 0.19 8.62 -8.69
C ASP A 17 -0.71 7.95 -9.73
N HIS A 18 -1.49 8.78 -10.40
CA HIS A 18 -2.39 8.40 -11.49
C HIS A 18 -1.69 7.54 -12.55
N THR A 19 -0.39 7.77 -12.77
CA THR A 19 0.44 7.00 -13.72
C THR A 19 0.63 5.55 -13.24
N ILE A 20 0.84 5.35 -11.94
CA ILE A 20 1.06 4.02 -11.35
C ILE A 20 -0.25 3.21 -11.38
N ILE A 21 -1.39 3.85 -11.11
CA ILE A 21 -2.72 3.23 -11.19
C ILE A 21 -2.99 2.72 -12.61
N GLN A 22 -2.80 3.58 -13.61
CA GLN A 22 -3.01 3.21 -15.01
C GLN A 22 -2.11 2.04 -15.44
N LEU A 23 -0.82 2.07 -15.06
CA LEU A 23 0.15 1.05 -15.41
C LEU A 23 -0.09 -0.31 -14.73
N LEU A 24 -0.51 -0.33 -13.47
CA LEU A 24 -0.61 -1.57 -12.70
C LEU A 24 -2.01 -2.18 -12.75
N CYS A 25 -3.04 -1.34 -12.78
CA CYS A 25 -4.43 -1.76 -12.71
C CYS A 25 -5.11 -1.87 -14.06
N ASN A 26 -4.44 -1.51 -15.17
CA ASN A 26 -5.02 -1.51 -16.52
C ASN A 26 -6.45 -0.93 -16.47
N LEU A 27 -6.55 0.28 -15.92
CA LEU A 27 -7.81 0.95 -15.63
C LEU A 27 -8.45 1.37 -16.96
N ASP A 28 -9.03 0.39 -17.64
CA ASP A 28 -9.92 0.62 -18.76
C ASP A 28 -11.32 0.89 -18.21
N SER A 29 -11.99 1.85 -18.82
CA SER A 29 -13.29 2.49 -18.54
C SER A 29 -14.48 1.58 -18.19
N SER A 30 -14.30 0.27 -18.12
CA SER A 30 -15.33 -0.76 -17.92
C SER A 30 -15.33 -1.44 -16.55
N ARG A 31 -14.33 -1.19 -15.69
CA ARG A 31 -14.13 -1.92 -14.42
C ARG A 31 -14.51 -1.14 -13.17
N CYS A 32 -14.34 0.18 -13.23
CA CYS A 32 -14.95 1.16 -12.35
C CYS A 32 -15.79 2.04 -13.26
N SER A 33 -17.00 2.45 -12.87
CA SER A 33 -17.93 3.25 -13.70
C SER A 33 -17.42 4.66 -14.05
N ILE A 34 -16.12 4.90 -13.87
CA ILE A 34 -15.39 6.14 -14.07
C ILE A 34 -14.72 6.05 -15.44
N THR A 35 -15.09 6.93 -16.36
CA THR A 35 -14.46 6.95 -17.69
C THR A 35 -13.04 7.52 -17.62
N LEU A 36 -12.16 7.09 -18.54
CA LEU A 36 -10.78 7.60 -18.64
C LEU A 36 -10.74 9.14 -18.79
N SER A 37 -11.78 9.71 -19.44
CA SER A 37 -11.97 11.15 -19.60
C SER A 37 -12.40 11.87 -18.33
N GLU A 38 -13.18 11.24 -17.45
CA GLU A 38 -13.54 11.83 -16.16
C GLU A 38 -12.37 11.71 -15.17
N TYR A 39 -11.62 10.60 -15.19
CA TYR A 39 -10.42 10.38 -14.36
C TYR A 39 -9.27 11.36 -14.64
N LEU A 40 -9.13 11.82 -15.89
CA LEU A 40 -8.12 12.80 -16.28
C LEU A 40 -8.55 14.25 -16.02
N ASN A 41 -9.81 14.50 -15.69
CA ASN A 41 -10.22 15.81 -15.19
C ASN A 41 -9.88 15.88 -13.69
N GLU A 42 -9.28 16.99 -13.26
CA GLU A 42 -8.90 17.27 -11.86
C GLU A 42 -10.08 17.29 -10.87
N GLU A 43 -11.29 16.91 -11.31
CA GLU A 43 -12.54 16.90 -10.54
C GLU A 43 -12.89 15.52 -9.95
N ILE A 44 -12.16 14.45 -10.28
CA ILE A 44 -12.35 13.15 -9.60
C ILE A 44 -11.57 13.10 -8.30
N ASP A 45 -12.30 12.87 -7.20
CA ASP A 45 -11.71 12.58 -5.92
C ASP A 45 -10.95 11.25 -6.02
N HIS A 46 -9.65 11.29 -5.72
CA HIS A 46 -8.79 10.12 -5.60
C HIS A 46 -9.39 9.06 -4.66
N GLY A 47 -10.24 9.49 -3.71
CA GLY A 47 -11.04 8.62 -2.84
C GLY A 47 -11.97 7.68 -3.59
N ASP A 48 -12.70 8.16 -4.62
CA ASP A 48 -13.72 7.38 -5.33
C ASP A 48 -13.10 6.23 -6.14
N VAL A 49 -11.93 6.49 -6.73
CA VAL A 49 -11.20 5.49 -7.52
C VAL A 49 -10.60 4.42 -6.62
N LEU A 50 -10.02 4.83 -5.47
CA LEU A 50 -9.52 3.88 -4.49
C LEU A 50 -10.66 3.02 -3.94
N GLU A 51 -11.81 3.60 -3.59
CA GLU A 51 -12.97 2.87 -3.07
C GLU A 51 -13.45 1.83 -4.08
N CYS A 52 -13.57 2.18 -5.37
CA CYS A 52 -13.91 1.21 -6.39
C CYS A 52 -12.88 0.07 -6.52
N LEU A 53 -11.59 0.40 -6.48
CA LEU A 53 -10.52 -0.61 -6.53
C LEU A 53 -10.55 -1.53 -5.31
N LEU A 54 -10.91 -1.02 -4.14
CA LEU A 54 -11.11 -1.80 -2.92
C LEU A 54 -12.28 -2.77 -3.05
N ASP A 55 -13.43 -2.29 -3.52
CA ASP A 55 -14.64 -3.12 -3.73
C ASP A 55 -14.41 -4.28 -4.71
N HIS A 56 -13.50 -4.10 -5.66
CA HIS A 56 -13.15 -5.09 -6.67
C HIS A 56 -11.84 -5.82 -6.39
N LYS A 57 -11.21 -5.58 -5.22
CA LYS A 57 -9.87 -6.09 -4.90
C LYS A 57 -9.76 -7.60 -5.03
N ASP A 58 -10.81 -8.33 -4.65
CA ASP A 58 -10.81 -9.79 -4.62
C ASP A 58 -11.22 -10.47 -5.92
N ARG A 59 -11.64 -9.68 -6.92
CA ARG A 59 -12.07 -10.18 -8.22
C ARG A 59 -10.91 -10.87 -8.96
N PRO A 60 -11.15 -12.01 -9.64
CA PRO A 60 -10.08 -12.74 -10.35
C PRO A 60 -9.45 -11.93 -11.49
N GLU A 61 -10.16 -10.93 -12.01
CA GLU A 61 -9.69 -10.06 -13.08
C GLU A 61 -8.64 -9.04 -12.61
N MET A 62 -8.56 -8.77 -11.30
CA MET A 62 -7.56 -7.84 -10.77
C MET A 62 -6.17 -8.51 -10.74
N THR A 63 -5.23 -7.91 -11.49
CA THR A 63 -3.87 -8.44 -11.60
C THR A 63 -3.17 -8.49 -10.23
N PRO A 64 -2.23 -9.42 -10.02
CA PRO A 64 -1.48 -9.50 -8.76
C PRO A 64 -0.71 -8.22 -8.41
N LYS A 65 -0.28 -7.45 -9.42
CA LYS A 65 0.41 -6.17 -9.28
C LYS A 65 -0.56 -5.07 -8.86
N CYS A 66 -1.71 -4.93 -9.52
CA CYS A 66 -2.77 -4.01 -9.11
C CYS A 66 -3.22 -4.29 -7.67
N ARG A 67 -3.45 -5.56 -7.33
CA ARG A 67 -3.82 -5.93 -5.96
C ARG A 67 -2.75 -5.57 -4.95
N SER A 68 -1.47 -5.63 -5.34
CA SER A 68 -0.38 -5.18 -4.47
C SER A 68 -0.41 -3.68 -4.25
N TYR A 69 -0.71 -2.91 -5.30
CA TYR A 69 -0.90 -1.46 -5.24
C TYR A 69 -2.07 -1.10 -4.31
N VAL A 70 -3.25 -1.70 -4.54
CA VAL A 70 -4.45 -1.45 -3.74
C VAL A 70 -4.19 -1.76 -2.26
N ASN A 71 -3.64 -2.94 -1.94
CA ASN A 71 -3.30 -3.29 -0.54
C ASN A 71 -2.25 -2.34 0.07
N HIS A 72 -1.30 -1.84 -0.73
CA HIS A 72 -0.29 -0.90 -0.25
C HIS A 72 -0.96 0.41 0.18
N PHE A 73 -1.78 0.99 -0.70
CA PHE A 73 -2.51 2.24 -0.45
C PHE A 73 -3.56 2.13 0.64
N GLU A 74 -4.33 1.05 0.63
CA GLU A 74 -5.26 0.70 1.69
C GLU A 74 -4.57 0.67 3.05
N LEU A 75 -3.39 0.05 3.13
CA LEU A 75 -2.64 -0.03 4.38
C LEU A 75 -2.15 1.36 4.81
N ILE A 76 -1.50 2.14 3.95
CA ILE A 76 -0.87 3.41 4.35
C ILE A 76 -1.86 4.57 4.57
N THR A 77 -3.13 4.43 4.18
CA THR A 77 -4.18 5.42 4.46
C THR A 77 -4.79 5.27 5.85
N LEU A 78 -4.51 4.17 6.56
CA LEU A 78 -4.96 3.94 7.92
C LEU A 78 -4.25 4.89 8.90
N ARG A 79 -5.02 5.47 9.82
CA ARG A 79 -4.52 6.52 10.72
C ARG A 79 -4.12 6.01 12.12
N ASP A 80 -4.57 4.82 12.52
CA ASP A 80 -4.44 4.35 13.91
C ASP A 80 -3.85 2.95 14.05
N PHE A 81 -2.54 2.79 13.80
CA PHE A 81 -1.88 1.50 13.92
C PHE A 81 -1.62 1.08 15.37
N GLN A 82 -2.06 -0.13 15.70
CA GLN A 82 -1.66 -0.79 16.93
C GLN A 82 -0.72 -1.96 16.63
N PHE A 83 0.55 -1.79 17.00
CA PHE A 83 1.50 -2.89 16.97
C PHE A 83 1.18 -3.82 18.14
N ASP A 84 0.60 -4.97 17.83
CA ASP A 84 0.55 -6.06 18.81
C ASP A 84 1.97 -6.62 19.03
N GLU A 85 2.15 -7.33 20.12
CA GLU A 85 3.46 -7.90 20.50
C GLU A 85 4.04 -8.79 19.39
N ARG A 86 3.17 -9.47 18.64
CA ARG A 86 3.56 -10.35 17.52
C ARG A 86 4.10 -9.54 16.35
N PHE A 87 3.48 -8.43 15.98
CA PHE A 87 3.99 -7.53 14.95
C PHE A 87 5.38 -7.03 15.31
N ALA A 88 5.55 -6.52 16.53
CA ALA A 88 6.85 -6.05 17.00
C ALA A 88 7.91 -7.17 16.97
N GLN A 89 7.54 -8.38 17.36
CA GLN A 89 8.42 -9.55 17.33
C GLN A 89 8.85 -9.92 15.90
N PHE A 90 7.88 -10.20 15.02
CA PHE A 90 8.14 -10.74 13.68
C PHE A 90 8.70 -9.72 12.70
N CYS A 91 8.39 -8.43 12.87
CA CYS A 91 8.90 -7.38 11.99
C CYS A 91 10.16 -6.68 12.53
N SER A 92 10.62 -6.99 13.75
CA SER A 92 11.78 -6.30 14.37
C SER A 92 13.04 -6.29 13.49
N ARG A 93 13.31 -7.39 12.78
CA ARG A 93 14.48 -7.52 11.89
C ARG A 93 14.33 -6.69 10.63
N ASP A 94 13.17 -6.79 9.99
CA ASP A 94 12.87 -6.02 8.78
C ASP A 94 12.84 -4.51 9.06
N ILE A 95 12.28 -4.10 10.21
CA ILE A 95 12.31 -2.70 10.65
C ILE A 95 13.75 -2.22 10.80
N LYS A 96 14.61 -2.97 11.49
CA LYS A 96 16.03 -2.61 11.63
C LYS A 96 16.76 -2.61 10.29
N LYS A 97 16.41 -3.50 9.37
CA LYS A 97 17.12 -3.65 8.09
C LYS A 97 16.73 -2.57 7.09
N TYR A 98 15.45 -2.21 7.04
CA TYR A 98 14.88 -1.41 5.96
C TYR A 98 14.32 -0.06 6.43
N CYS A 99 13.92 0.03 7.69
CA CYS A 99 13.19 1.15 8.27
C CYS A 99 13.92 1.72 9.50
N MET A 100 15.26 1.71 9.51
CA MET A 100 16.04 2.23 10.64
C MET A 100 16.00 3.76 10.71
N GLU A 101 15.89 4.42 9.56
CA GLU A 101 15.92 5.88 9.43
C GLU A 101 14.55 6.54 9.67
N VAL A 102 13.47 5.76 9.71
CA VAL A 102 12.12 6.27 10.03
C VAL A 102 11.98 6.45 11.54
N SER A 103 11.15 7.42 11.94
CA SER A 103 10.86 7.71 13.33
C SER A 103 10.29 6.48 14.05
N THR A 104 10.28 6.51 15.40
CA THR A 104 9.54 5.50 16.19
C THR A 104 8.01 5.56 15.98
N ASP A 105 7.56 6.38 15.04
CA ASP A 105 6.17 6.47 14.62
C ASP A 105 5.72 5.19 13.92
N LYS A 106 4.58 4.68 14.36
CA LYS A 106 4.06 3.40 13.88
C LYS A 106 3.57 3.48 12.44
N ALA A 107 2.97 4.60 12.03
CA ALA A 107 2.47 4.77 10.67
C ALA A 107 3.64 4.81 9.68
N GLU A 108 4.69 5.54 10.03
CA GLU A 108 5.93 5.61 9.24
C GLU A 108 6.62 4.24 9.08
N ILE A 109 6.62 3.42 10.13
CA ILE A 109 7.13 2.05 10.05
C ILE A 109 6.27 1.17 9.13
N ILE A 110 4.94 1.22 9.27
CA ILE A 110 4.03 0.43 8.42
C ILE A 110 4.19 0.81 6.95
N ARG A 111 4.24 2.10 6.69
CA ARG A 111 4.48 2.71 5.40
C ARG A 111 5.76 2.20 4.75
N CYS A 112 6.89 2.28 5.47
CA CYS A 112 8.16 1.74 5.01
C CYS A 112 8.10 0.24 4.67
N LEU A 113 7.57 -0.59 5.58
CA LEU A 113 7.45 -2.04 5.36
C LEU A 113 6.54 -2.36 4.17
N SER A 114 5.43 -1.62 4.04
CA SER A 114 4.50 -1.75 2.91
C SER A 114 5.19 -1.44 1.59
N THR A 115 6.00 -0.37 1.54
CA THR A 115 6.79 0.01 0.36
C THR A 115 7.78 -1.09 -0.03
N VAL A 116 8.52 -1.66 0.93
CA VAL A 116 9.45 -2.78 0.66
C VAL A 116 8.74 -3.93 -0.04
N MET A 117 7.60 -4.35 0.51
CA MET A 117 6.81 -5.45 -0.04
C MET A 117 6.23 -5.12 -1.43
N PHE A 118 5.79 -3.87 -1.64
CA PHE A 118 5.24 -3.40 -2.90
C PHE A 118 6.30 -3.38 -4.01
N GLU A 119 7.46 -2.77 -3.75
CA GLU A 119 8.58 -2.70 -4.69
C GLU A 119 9.06 -4.09 -5.10
N HIS A 120 9.23 -4.99 -4.13
CA HIS A 120 9.61 -6.37 -4.41
C HIS A 120 8.66 -7.03 -5.41
N LYS A 121 7.35 -6.90 -5.15
CA LYS A 121 6.31 -7.58 -5.93
C LYS A 121 6.05 -6.94 -7.29
N VAL A 122 6.22 -5.63 -7.42
CA VAL A 122 5.86 -4.88 -8.63
C VAL A 122 7.07 -4.62 -9.52
N LEU A 123 8.18 -4.22 -8.92
CA LEU A 123 9.42 -3.82 -9.59
C LEU A 123 10.47 -4.93 -9.60
N GLY A 124 10.31 -5.98 -8.79
CA GLY A 124 11.26 -7.09 -8.73
C GLY A 124 12.55 -6.72 -7.99
N THR A 125 12.49 -5.79 -7.03
CA THR A 125 13.65 -5.42 -6.23
C THR A 125 14.16 -6.62 -5.41
N PRO A 126 15.47 -6.72 -5.15
CA PRO A 126 16.04 -7.85 -4.40
C PRO A 126 15.70 -7.80 -2.90
N ASP A 127 15.29 -6.63 -2.40
CA ASP A 127 14.86 -6.46 -1.01
C ASP A 127 13.45 -6.99 -0.82
N ASP A 128 13.24 -7.70 0.29
CA ASP A 128 11.97 -8.34 0.58
C ASP A 128 11.86 -8.59 2.09
N LEU A 129 10.62 -8.57 2.59
CA LEU A 129 10.34 -8.81 4.00
C LEU A 129 10.40 -10.30 4.35
N GLU A 130 10.73 -10.61 5.61
CA GLU A 130 10.60 -11.97 6.13
C GLU A 130 9.14 -12.47 5.99
N LYS A 131 8.97 -13.77 5.73
CA LYS A 131 7.66 -14.39 5.47
C LYS A 131 6.65 -14.09 6.59
N ASP A 132 7.09 -14.14 7.84
CA ASP A 132 6.23 -13.90 8.99
C ASP A 132 5.91 -12.42 9.16
N CYS A 133 6.86 -11.51 8.92
CA CYS A 133 6.56 -10.08 8.91
C CYS A 133 5.52 -9.73 7.83
N LYS A 134 5.63 -10.27 6.60
CA LYS A 134 4.60 -10.08 5.55
C LYS A 134 3.23 -10.53 5.99
N LYS A 135 3.15 -11.68 6.67
CA LYS A 135 1.90 -12.23 7.16
C LYS A 135 1.28 -11.31 8.20
N HIS A 136 2.07 -10.83 9.15
CA HIS A 136 1.58 -9.94 10.21
C HIS A 136 1.26 -8.54 9.71
N LEU A 137 2.04 -7.99 8.77
CA LEU A 137 1.75 -6.71 8.11
C LEU A 137 0.39 -6.72 7.39
N LYS A 138 0.06 -7.82 6.71
CA LYS A 138 -1.27 -8.01 6.09
C LYS A 138 -2.39 -8.28 7.11
N THR A 139 -2.06 -8.80 8.28
CA THR A 139 -3.07 -9.10 9.32
C THR A 139 -3.41 -7.86 10.14
N ALA A 140 -2.44 -6.95 10.33
CA ALA A 140 -2.66 -5.65 10.96
C ALA A 140 -3.81 -4.88 10.26
N TYR A 141 -3.86 -5.00 8.93
CA TYR A 141 -4.93 -4.49 8.07
C TYR A 141 -6.32 -5.09 8.41
N LEU A 142 -6.46 -6.42 8.50
CA LEU A 142 -7.75 -7.10 8.73
C LEU A 142 -8.40 -6.77 10.08
N HIS A 143 -7.60 -6.52 11.12
CA HIS A 143 -8.14 -6.13 12.43
C HIS A 143 -8.62 -4.67 12.46
N GLN A 144 -8.08 -3.79 11.61
CA GLN A 144 -8.54 -2.39 11.50
C GLN A 144 -9.83 -2.27 10.69
N GLU A 145 -10.04 -3.07 9.65
CA GLU A 145 -11.32 -3.10 8.92
C GLU A 145 -12.51 -3.40 9.84
N GLN A 146 -12.35 -4.32 10.79
CA GLN A 146 -13.39 -4.61 11.79
C GLN A 146 -13.76 -3.41 12.67
N SER A 147 -12.86 -2.42 12.81
CA SER A 147 -13.11 -1.19 13.56
C SER A 147 -13.70 -0.07 12.68
N ILE A 148 -13.36 -0.05 11.38
CA ILE A 148 -13.85 0.95 10.42
C ILE A 148 -15.30 0.64 9.99
N VAL A 149 -15.68 -0.64 9.89
CA VAL A 149 -17.06 -1.07 9.62
C VAL A 149 -18.04 -0.69 10.75
N ILE A 150 -17.55 -0.28 11.94
CA ILE A 150 -18.40 0.23 13.03
C ILE A 150 -18.84 1.69 12.80
N PHE A 151 -18.21 2.43 11.88
CA PHE A 151 -18.50 3.83 11.60
C PHE A 151 -19.09 4.13 10.21
N LYS A 152 -19.40 3.10 9.40
CA LYS A 152 -20.25 3.24 8.19
C LYS A 152 -21.68 2.78 8.49
#